data_AF-A0A966UQ22-F1
#
_entry.id   AF-A0A966UQ22-F1
#
_cell.length_a   1.000
_cell.length_b   1.000
_cell.length_c   1.000
_cell.angle_alpha   90.00
_cell.angle_beta   90.00
_cell.angle_gamma   90.00
#
_symmetry.space_group_name_H-M   'P 1'
#
loop_
_entity.id
_entity.type
_entity.pdbx_description
1 polymer ?
#
loop_
_entity_poly.entity_id
_entity_poly.type
_entity_poly.pdbx_seq_one_letter_code
_entity_poly.pdbx_strand_id
1 'polypeptide(L)'
;MSKLLEPTLTYKPFYYPWAMEYAEKHEKIHWGTWEAKLQEDVKQWKNGGLTDQERKHITSILRIFTQSDCAVAGNYCDQFIPVFKNNEIRNMLLSFANREGTHQRAYALLNDTLGLAEEEYSSFLSYTEMKDKIEFMQESGIHNDHPTLKAIATSLAQAVCNEGMSLFSAFVMLLNYQRFGKMKGMCEIVEWSIKDETCFTPDTEILTEKGWVSFESLPKDLKVAQYNSDTQEVSFVLPVSYIDKEYQGDLVTFKNMKCGIDITATADHDLLYLHSYKDGLKPTKVKFNDFEPHYRKKIIVSGWKQEGEWESLTAKDRFLIALQADGSLDYRIKEYGKNTGLK
;
A
#
# COMPACT_ATOMS: atom_id res chain seq x y z
N MET A 1 -14.36 30.63 -15.64
CA MET A 1 -15.04 29.34 -15.90
C MET A 1 -13.99 28.25 -15.90
N SER A 2 -14.32 27.07 -15.39
CA SER A 2 -13.42 25.91 -15.39
C SER A 2 -13.08 25.51 -16.83
N LYS A 3 -11.79 25.36 -17.15
CA LYS A 3 -11.32 24.93 -18.48
C LYS A 3 -11.20 23.41 -18.64
N LEU A 4 -11.68 22.61 -17.68
CA LEU A 4 -11.51 21.15 -17.68
C LEU A 4 -12.16 20.47 -18.89
N LEU A 5 -13.36 20.92 -19.27
CA LEU A 5 -14.18 20.34 -20.33
C LEU A 5 -13.98 21.02 -21.69
N GLU A 6 -13.17 22.08 -21.74
CA GLU A 6 -12.93 22.85 -22.95
C GLU A 6 -11.58 22.46 -23.57
N PRO A 7 -11.49 22.37 -24.91
CA PRO A 7 -10.22 22.11 -25.57
C PRO A 7 -9.27 23.30 -25.40
N THR A 8 -8.01 23.00 -25.11
CA THR A 8 -6.93 24.00 -25.14
C THR A 8 -6.37 24.14 -26.55
N LEU A 9 -6.18 25.38 -27.01
CA LEU A 9 -5.69 25.67 -28.37
C LEU A 9 -4.17 25.52 -28.53
N THR A 10 -3.41 25.75 -27.46
CA THR A 10 -1.95 25.72 -27.45
C THR A 10 -1.45 24.85 -26.31
N TYR A 11 -0.23 24.30 -26.45
CA TYR A 11 0.36 23.44 -25.42
C TYR A 11 0.69 24.21 -24.13
N LYS A 12 1.15 25.47 -24.22
CA LYS A 12 1.42 26.35 -23.07
C LYS A 12 0.71 27.70 -23.24
N PRO A 13 0.50 28.47 -22.16
CA PRO A 13 0.76 28.13 -20.75
C PRO A 13 -0.24 27.10 -20.19
N PHE A 14 0.20 26.39 -19.14
CA PHE A 14 -0.59 25.37 -18.44
C PHE A 14 -1.56 25.98 -17.43
N TYR A 15 -2.80 25.51 -17.42
CA TYR A 15 -3.84 25.88 -16.44
C TYR A 15 -3.84 24.94 -15.22
N TYR A 16 -3.39 23.71 -15.40
CA TYR A 16 -3.35 22.59 -14.45
C TYR A 16 -1.97 21.88 -14.52
N PRO A 17 -0.86 22.58 -14.20
CA PRO A 17 0.49 22.03 -14.33
C PRO A 17 0.67 20.71 -13.54
N TRP A 18 -0.04 20.55 -12.42
CA TRP A 18 -0.08 19.32 -11.64
C TRP A 18 -0.46 18.09 -12.48
N ALA A 19 -1.35 18.22 -13.47
CA ALA A 19 -1.77 17.08 -14.29
C ALA A 19 -0.62 16.56 -15.15
N MET A 20 0.25 17.46 -15.64
CA MET A 20 1.47 17.07 -16.35
C MET A 20 2.48 16.41 -15.41
N GLU A 21 2.61 16.88 -14.17
CA GLU A 21 3.45 16.25 -13.15
C GLU A 21 2.96 14.84 -12.82
N TYR A 22 1.64 14.62 -12.70
CA TYR A 22 1.07 13.29 -12.47
C TYR A 22 1.25 12.36 -13.68
N ALA A 23 1.13 12.87 -14.90
CA ALA A 23 1.46 12.09 -16.10
C ALA A 23 2.92 11.61 -16.04
N GLU A 24 3.87 12.53 -15.81
CA GLU A 24 5.29 12.18 -15.72
C GLU A 24 5.60 11.21 -14.57
N LYS A 25 4.98 11.41 -13.40
CA LYS A 25 5.10 10.49 -12.26
C LYS A 25 4.71 9.07 -12.65
N HIS A 26 3.60 8.88 -13.37
CA HIS A 26 3.14 7.55 -13.79
C HIS A 26 4.02 6.92 -14.88
N GLU A 27 4.60 7.73 -15.77
CA GLU A 27 5.59 7.24 -16.75
C GLU A 27 6.88 6.77 -16.07
N LYS A 28 7.34 7.45 -15.02
CA LYS A 28 8.57 7.08 -14.28
C LYS A 28 8.47 5.73 -13.58
N ILE A 29 7.26 5.31 -13.20
CA ILE A 29 6.99 4.04 -12.53
C ILE A 29 6.39 3.00 -13.49
N HIS A 30 6.52 3.22 -14.80
CA HIS A 30 6.10 2.26 -15.80
C HIS A 30 6.88 0.95 -15.65
N TRP A 31 6.19 -0.17 -15.80
CA TRP A 31 6.75 -1.51 -15.71
C TRP A 31 6.15 -2.38 -16.81
N GLY A 32 6.84 -3.46 -17.16
CA GLY A 32 6.36 -4.42 -18.15
C GLY A 32 6.31 -5.85 -17.63
N THR A 33 5.44 -6.65 -18.23
CA THR A 33 5.29 -8.08 -17.88
C THR A 33 6.56 -8.89 -18.09
N TRP A 34 7.48 -8.41 -18.95
CA TRP A 34 8.80 -9.02 -19.18
C TRP A 34 9.74 -8.95 -17.96
N GLU A 35 9.43 -8.13 -16.95
CA GLU A 35 10.20 -8.04 -15.70
C GLU A 35 9.81 -9.11 -14.69
N ALA A 36 8.63 -9.73 -14.84
CA ALA A 36 8.06 -10.67 -13.88
C ALA A 36 8.81 -12.01 -13.86
N LYS A 37 9.10 -12.52 -12.66
CA LYS A 37 9.76 -13.82 -12.44
C LYS A 37 8.81 -14.80 -11.75
N LEU A 38 8.11 -15.60 -12.57
CA LEU A 38 7.05 -16.51 -12.08
C LEU A 38 7.48 -17.99 -11.96
N GLN A 39 8.76 -18.32 -12.15
CA GLN A 39 9.22 -19.72 -12.18
C GLN A 39 8.95 -20.48 -10.88
N GLU A 40 9.19 -19.85 -9.73
CA GLU A 40 8.94 -20.48 -8.43
C GLU A 40 7.43 -20.59 -8.15
N ASP A 41 6.64 -19.60 -8.55
CA ASP A 41 5.18 -19.62 -8.46
C ASP A 41 4.59 -20.81 -9.23
N VAL A 42 5.06 -21.05 -10.47
CA VAL A 42 4.65 -22.23 -11.27
C VAL A 42 5.00 -23.54 -10.56
N LYS A 43 6.19 -23.61 -9.97
CA LYS A 43 6.65 -24.79 -9.24
C LYS A 43 5.78 -25.03 -8.01
N GLN A 44 5.46 -24.00 -7.23
CA GLN A 44 4.58 -24.09 -6.07
C GLN A 44 3.15 -24.48 -6.47
N TRP A 45 2.66 -23.96 -7.60
CA TRP A 45 1.35 -24.27 -8.14
C TRP A 45 1.21 -25.75 -8.51
N LYS A 46 2.21 -26.31 -9.21
CA LYS A 46 2.20 -27.69 -9.72
C LYS A 46 2.60 -28.75 -8.68
N ASN A 47 3.56 -28.44 -7.82
CA ASN A 47 4.23 -29.44 -6.98
C ASN A 47 3.75 -29.44 -5.52
N GLY A 48 2.50 -29.06 -5.27
CA GLY A 48 1.90 -29.15 -3.92
C GLY A 48 2.37 -28.09 -2.93
N GLY A 49 2.95 -26.97 -3.39
CA GLY A 49 3.28 -25.81 -2.53
C GLY A 49 2.04 -25.05 -2.04
N LEU A 50 0.89 -25.30 -2.67
CA LEU A 50 -0.43 -24.77 -2.30
C LEU A 50 -1.42 -25.90 -2.01
N THR A 51 -2.30 -25.66 -1.06
CA THR A 51 -3.50 -26.47 -0.83
C THR A 51 -4.54 -26.20 -1.93
N ASP A 52 -5.50 -27.12 -2.10
CA ASP A 52 -6.61 -26.91 -3.05
C ASP A 52 -7.44 -25.67 -2.72
N GLN A 53 -7.61 -25.37 -1.44
CA GLN A 53 -8.34 -24.18 -1.00
C GLN A 53 -7.58 -22.89 -1.35
N GLU A 54 -6.26 -22.88 -1.19
CA GLU A 54 -5.42 -21.75 -1.58
C GLU A 54 -5.44 -21.52 -3.09
N ARG A 55 -5.33 -22.59 -3.90
CA ARG A 55 -5.46 -22.48 -5.37
C ARG A 55 -6.81 -21.91 -5.76
N LYS A 56 -7.90 -22.45 -5.22
CA LYS A 56 -9.26 -21.94 -5.50
C LYS A 56 -9.40 -20.47 -5.12
N HIS A 57 -8.88 -20.07 -3.97
CA HIS A 57 -8.93 -18.68 -3.51
C HIS A 57 -8.17 -17.73 -4.46
N ILE A 58 -6.93 -18.06 -4.82
CA ILE A 58 -6.13 -17.29 -5.78
C ILE A 58 -6.85 -17.20 -7.13
N THR A 59 -7.29 -18.33 -7.70
CA THR A 59 -8.02 -18.35 -8.97
C THR A 59 -9.28 -17.48 -8.91
N SER A 60 -10.02 -17.51 -7.80
CA SER A 60 -11.25 -16.71 -7.64
C SER A 60 -10.97 -15.21 -7.67
N ILE A 61 -9.85 -14.76 -7.11
CA ILE A 61 -9.44 -13.36 -7.15
C ILE A 61 -8.96 -12.97 -8.56
N LEU A 62 -8.14 -13.80 -9.21
CA LEU A 62 -7.60 -13.51 -10.54
C LEU A 62 -8.68 -13.41 -11.63
N ARG A 63 -9.78 -14.18 -11.50
CA ARG A 63 -10.97 -14.06 -12.37
C ARG A 63 -11.55 -12.63 -12.38
N ILE A 64 -11.49 -11.94 -11.24
CA ILE A 64 -12.06 -10.60 -11.10
C ILE A 64 -11.14 -9.56 -11.73
N PHE A 65 -9.83 -9.67 -11.54
CA PHE A 65 -8.86 -8.64 -11.98
C PHE A 65 -8.89 -8.40 -13.48
N THR A 66 -8.73 -9.46 -14.28
CA THR A 66 -8.62 -9.30 -15.73
C THR A 66 -9.82 -8.56 -16.33
N GLN A 67 -11.03 -8.91 -15.90
CA GLN A 67 -12.24 -8.24 -16.39
C GLN A 67 -12.44 -6.86 -15.77
N SER A 68 -12.14 -6.69 -14.48
CA SER A 68 -12.26 -5.41 -13.80
C SER A 68 -11.35 -4.36 -14.45
N ASP A 69 -10.10 -4.71 -14.78
CA ASP A 69 -9.17 -3.79 -15.43
C ASP A 69 -9.53 -3.51 -16.89
N CYS A 70 -10.18 -4.46 -17.58
CA CYS A 70 -10.82 -4.20 -18.87
C CYS A 70 -11.93 -3.13 -18.74
N ALA A 71 -12.76 -3.22 -17.69
CA ALA A 71 -13.81 -2.25 -17.43
C ALA A 71 -13.23 -0.87 -17.06
N VAL A 72 -12.21 -0.83 -16.20
CA VAL A 72 -11.53 0.42 -15.81
C VAL A 72 -10.88 1.10 -17.02
N ALA A 73 -10.14 0.34 -17.85
CA ALA A 73 -9.56 0.86 -19.09
C ALA A 73 -10.63 1.42 -20.05
N GLY A 74 -11.74 0.71 -20.20
CA GLY A 74 -12.90 1.16 -20.97
C GLY A 74 -13.45 2.49 -20.44
N ASN A 75 -13.61 2.62 -19.13
CA ASN A 75 -14.10 3.86 -18.52
C ASN A 75 -13.19 5.06 -18.82
N TYR A 76 -11.87 4.90 -18.76
CA TYR A 76 -10.95 5.98 -19.17
C TYR A 76 -11.14 6.40 -20.63
N CYS A 77 -11.20 5.43 -21.54
CA CYS A 77 -11.31 5.67 -22.98
C CYS A 77 -12.67 6.21 -23.41
N ASP A 78 -13.75 5.66 -22.86
CA ASP A 78 -15.11 5.92 -23.34
C ASP A 78 -15.83 7.01 -22.54
N GLN A 79 -15.48 7.21 -21.27
CA GLN A 79 -16.21 8.11 -20.37
C GLN A 79 -15.40 9.36 -19.99
N PHE A 80 -14.10 9.23 -19.72
CA PHE A 80 -13.30 10.33 -19.19
C PHE A 80 -12.56 11.12 -20.28
N ILE A 81 -11.72 10.47 -21.09
CA ILE A 81 -10.92 11.14 -22.14
C ILE A 81 -11.78 11.94 -23.14
N PRO A 82 -12.97 11.46 -23.57
CA PRO A 82 -13.83 12.23 -24.48
C PRO A 82 -14.39 13.51 -23.85
N VAL A 83 -14.68 13.48 -22.55
CA VAL A 83 -15.32 14.55 -21.79
C VAL A 83 -14.32 15.62 -21.33
N PHE A 84 -13.18 15.20 -20.78
CA PHE A 84 -12.11 16.11 -20.37
C PHE A 84 -11.32 16.53 -21.60
N LYS A 85 -11.52 17.76 -22.08
CA LYS A 85 -10.91 18.23 -23.34
C LYS A 85 -9.63 19.04 -23.14
N ASN A 86 -9.35 19.48 -21.91
CA ASN A 86 -8.10 20.16 -21.58
C ASN A 86 -6.89 19.23 -21.85
N ASN A 87 -5.87 19.75 -22.53
CA ASN A 87 -4.71 18.94 -22.93
C ASN A 87 -3.94 18.34 -21.74
N GLU A 88 -3.78 19.08 -20.65
CA GLU A 88 -2.99 18.65 -19.48
C GLU A 88 -3.68 17.49 -18.77
N ILE A 89 -5.00 17.62 -18.56
CA ILE A 89 -5.83 16.56 -17.99
C ILE A 89 -5.83 15.33 -18.91
N ARG A 90 -5.93 15.51 -20.23
CA ARG A 90 -5.87 14.39 -21.19
C ARG A 90 -4.55 13.66 -21.16
N ASN A 91 -3.41 14.35 -21.07
CA ASN A 91 -2.10 13.71 -20.96
C ASN A 91 -2.02 12.84 -19.70
N MET A 92 -2.54 13.34 -18.57
CA MET A 92 -2.65 12.56 -17.34
C MET A 92 -3.54 11.32 -17.52
N LEU A 93 -4.77 11.48 -18.01
CA LEU A 93 -5.71 10.38 -18.20
C LEU A 93 -5.19 9.33 -19.21
N LEU A 94 -4.47 9.75 -20.24
CA LEU A 94 -3.83 8.84 -21.21
C LEU A 94 -2.73 8.01 -20.56
N SER A 95 -1.92 8.60 -19.68
CA SER A 95 -0.91 7.87 -18.92
C SER A 95 -1.57 6.83 -18.02
N PHE A 96 -2.68 7.16 -17.35
CA PHE A 96 -3.41 6.23 -16.48
C PHE A 96 -4.06 5.11 -17.30
N ALA A 97 -4.75 5.44 -18.39
CA ALA A 97 -5.37 4.46 -19.29
C ALA A 97 -4.35 3.45 -19.87
N ASN A 98 -3.14 3.91 -20.20
CA ASN A 98 -2.07 3.04 -20.69
C ASN A 98 -1.61 2.01 -19.64
N ARG A 99 -1.67 2.36 -18.35
CA ARG A 99 -1.30 1.44 -17.26
C ARG A 99 -2.29 0.30 -17.11
N GLU A 100 -3.57 0.55 -17.31
CA GLU A 100 -4.57 -0.53 -17.26
C GLU A 100 -4.32 -1.61 -18.31
N GLY A 101 -3.82 -1.24 -19.48
CA GLY A 101 -3.35 -2.21 -20.47
C GLY A 101 -2.16 -3.05 -19.99
N THR A 102 -1.29 -2.48 -19.14
CA THR A 102 -0.20 -3.21 -18.48
C THR A 102 -0.73 -4.16 -17.41
N HIS A 103 -1.67 -3.72 -16.58
CA HIS A 103 -2.34 -4.56 -15.58
C HIS A 103 -3.00 -5.79 -16.21
N GLN A 104 -3.83 -5.57 -17.25
CA GLN A 104 -4.49 -6.63 -18.00
C GLN A 104 -3.49 -7.67 -18.52
N ARG A 105 -2.40 -7.22 -19.17
CA ARG A 105 -1.35 -8.11 -19.68
C ARG A 105 -0.64 -8.88 -18.58
N ALA A 106 -0.45 -8.28 -17.40
CA ALA A 106 0.21 -8.93 -16.29
C ALA A 106 -0.64 -10.02 -15.63
N TYR A 107 -1.94 -9.75 -15.44
CA TYR A 107 -2.86 -10.76 -14.92
C TYR A 107 -3.08 -11.88 -15.94
N ALA A 108 -3.13 -11.56 -17.24
CA ALA A 108 -3.16 -12.57 -18.29
C ALA A 108 -1.90 -13.44 -18.27
N LEU A 109 -0.71 -12.82 -18.22
CA LEU A 109 0.56 -13.56 -18.09
C LEU A 109 0.54 -14.51 -16.88
N LEU A 110 0.04 -14.04 -15.73
CA LEU A 110 -0.04 -14.85 -14.52
C LEU A 110 -0.98 -16.05 -14.72
N ASN A 111 -2.18 -15.82 -15.25
CA ASN A 111 -3.16 -16.88 -15.52
C ASN A 111 -2.60 -17.94 -16.48
N ASP A 112 -2.01 -17.50 -17.60
CA ASP A 112 -1.43 -18.37 -18.62
C ASP A 112 -0.26 -19.18 -18.06
N THR A 113 0.59 -18.53 -17.26
CA THR A 113 1.77 -19.15 -16.65
C THR A 113 1.39 -20.21 -15.61
N LEU A 114 0.30 -19.99 -14.86
CA LEU A 114 -0.24 -20.97 -13.92
C LEU A 114 -1.03 -22.10 -14.62
N GLY A 115 -1.31 -21.96 -15.92
CA GLY A 115 -2.06 -22.93 -16.71
C GLY A 115 -3.55 -22.94 -16.39
N LEU A 116 -4.10 -21.78 -16.03
CA LEU A 116 -5.55 -21.61 -15.91
C LEU A 116 -6.20 -21.72 -17.30
N ALA A 117 -7.40 -22.29 -17.36
CA ALA A 117 -8.12 -22.48 -18.62
C ALA A 117 -8.66 -21.13 -19.15
N GLU A 118 -8.78 -20.94 -20.46
CA GLU A 118 -9.25 -19.66 -21.02
C GLU A 118 -10.68 -19.32 -20.57
N GLU A 119 -11.49 -20.34 -20.27
CA GLU A 119 -12.86 -20.15 -19.78
C GLU A 119 -12.89 -19.40 -18.43
N GLU A 120 -11.79 -19.42 -17.67
CA GLU A 120 -11.62 -18.69 -16.42
C GLU A 120 -11.77 -17.18 -16.63
N TYR A 121 -11.34 -16.64 -17.79
CA TYR A 121 -11.52 -15.23 -18.13
C TYR A 121 -13.00 -14.85 -18.30
N SER A 122 -13.87 -15.80 -18.66
CA SER A 122 -15.32 -15.57 -18.85
C SER A 122 -16.17 -16.04 -17.66
N SER A 123 -15.56 -16.77 -16.72
CA SER A 123 -16.27 -17.45 -15.63
C SER A 123 -17.02 -16.50 -14.71
N PHE A 124 -16.57 -15.24 -14.60
CA PHE A 124 -17.26 -14.22 -13.81
C PHE A 124 -18.68 -13.93 -14.31
N LEU A 125 -18.95 -14.09 -15.62
CA LEU A 125 -20.29 -13.87 -16.22
C LEU A 125 -21.32 -14.89 -15.72
N SER A 126 -20.86 -16.03 -15.22
CA SER A 126 -21.71 -17.07 -14.65
C SER A 126 -22.24 -16.71 -13.25
N TYR A 127 -21.66 -15.70 -12.61
CA TYR A 127 -22.05 -15.24 -11.27
C TYR A 127 -22.78 -13.91 -11.37
N THR A 128 -24.07 -13.90 -11.04
CA THR A 128 -24.92 -12.71 -11.11
C THR A 128 -24.31 -11.54 -10.35
N GLU A 129 -23.78 -11.77 -9.15
CA GLU A 129 -23.20 -10.72 -8.31
C GLU A 129 -21.95 -10.07 -8.92
N MET A 130 -21.12 -10.86 -9.61
CA MET A 130 -19.92 -10.34 -10.28
C MET A 130 -20.29 -9.56 -11.55
N LYS A 131 -21.25 -10.09 -12.31
CA LYS A 131 -21.79 -9.43 -13.49
C LYS A 131 -22.45 -8.09 -13.13
N ASP A 132 -23.36 -8.09 -12.18
CA ASP A 132 -24.08 -6.90 -11.71
C ASP A 132 -23.10 -5.83 -11.21
N LYS A 133 -22.03 -6.25 -10.53
CA LYS A 133 -20.97 -5.32 -10.09
C LYS A 133 -20.27 -4.68 -11.28
N ILE A 134 -19.86 -5.44 -12.28
CA ILE A 134 -19.17 -4.89 -13.47
C ILE A 134 -20.11 -3.97 -14.23
N GLU A 135 -21.36 -4.37 -14.44
CA GLU A 135 -22.39 -3.55 -15.10
C GLU A 135 -22.60 -2.23 -14.35
N PHE A 136 -22.71 -2.26 -13.01
CA PHE A 136 -22.81 -1.05 -12.19
C PHE A 136 -21.57 -0.14 -12.31
N MET A 137 -20.37 -0.71 -12.40
CA MET A 137 -19.13 0.08 -12.54
C MET A 137 -18.93 0.67 -13.94
N GLN A 138 -19.57 0.07 -14.95
CA GLN A 138 -19.57 0.56 -16.33
C GLN A 138 -20.77 1.48 -16.63
N GLU A 139 -21.83 1.40 -15.83
CA GLU A 139 -23.02 2.22 -15.99
C GLU A 139 -22.65 3.70 -15.81
N SER A 140 -22.69 4.42 -16.93
CA SER A 140 -22.41 5.85 -16.97
C SER A 140 -23.59 6.64 -17.51
N GLY A 141 -23.94 7.69 -16.78
CA GLY A 141 -24.86 8.72 -17.27
C GLY A 141 -24.19 9.72 -18.22
N ILE A 142 -22.93 9.50 -18.60
CA ILE A 142 -22.18 10.37 -19.51
C ILE A 142 -22.62 10.05 -20.94
N HIS A 143 -23.37 10.96 -21.53
CA HIS A 143 -23.70 10.93 -22.95
C HIS A 143 -22.76 11.87 -23.71
N ASN A 144 -22.12 11.36 -24.77
CA ASN A 144 -21.09 12.07 -25.54
C ASN A 144 -21.52 13.47 -26.04
N ASP A 145 -22.81 13.65 -26.31
CA ASP A 145 -23.33 14.90 -26.86
C ASP A 145 -23.58 15.97 -25.79
N HIS A 146 -23.94 15.56 -24.56
CA HIS A 146 -24.29 16.46 -23.45
C HIS A 146 -23.98 15.85 -22.07
N PRO A 147 -22.69 15.76 -21.67
CA PRO A 147 -22.34 15.24 -20.37
C PRO A 147 -22.76 16.24 -19.28
N THR A 148 -23.58 15.80 -18.32
CA THR A 148 -23.94 16.63 -17.17
C THR A 148 -22.86 16.55 -16.10
N LEU A 149 -22.62 17.64 -15.35
CA LEU A 149 -21.66 17.62 -14.23
C LEU A 149 -21.99 16.54 -13.20
N LYS A 150 -23.29 16.26 -12.99
CA LYS A 150 -23.75 15.18 -12.11
C LYS A 150 -23.29 13.82 -12.62
N ALA A 151 -23.50 13.53 -13.91
CA ALA A 151 -23.07 12.27 -14.51
C ALA A 151 -21.55 12.10 -14.43
N ILE A 152 -20.79 13.16 -14.74
CA ILE A 152 -19.31 13.14 -14.63
C ILE A 152 -18.88 12.84 -13.20
N ALA A 153 -19.46 13.54 -12.21
CA ALA A 153 -19.13 13.34 -10.81
C ALA A 153 -19.49 11.92 -10.31
N THR A 154 -20.64 11.39 -10.73
CA THR A 154 -21.05 10.01 -10.39
C THR A 154 -20.09 8.99 -10.98
N SER A 155 -19.73 9.09 -12.27
CA SER A 155 -18.81 8.16 -12.91
C SER A 155 -17.39 8.23 -12.34
N LEU A 156 -16.91 9.43 -12.00
CA LEU A 156 -15.64 9.57 -11.27
C LEU A 156 -15.69 8.91 -9.88
N ALA A 157 -16.78 9.10 -9.14
CA ALA A 157 -16.94 8.46 -7.83
C ALA A 157 -16.99 6.92 -7.96
N GLN A 158 -17.66 6.38 -8.99
CA GLN A 158 -17.66 4.95 -9.28
C GLN A 158 -16.24 4.45 -9.60
N ALA A 159 -15.47 5.16 -10.43
CA ALA A 159 -14.09 4.79 -10.75
C ALA A 159 -13.19 4.78 -9.51
N VAL A 160 -13.25 5.84 -8.67
CA VAL A 160 -12.51 5.90 -7.41
C VAL A 160 -12.90 4.76 -6.46
N CYS A 161 -14.19 4.40 -6.37
CA CYS A 161 -14.63 3.27 -5.56
C CYS A 161 -14.15 1.92 -6.13
N ASN A 162 -14.12 1.79 -7.45
CA ASN A 162 -13.70 0.55 -8.09
C ASN A 162 -12.19 0.31 -7.92
N GLU A 163 -11.38 1.32 -8.24
CA GLU A 163 -9.93 1.27 -8.14
C GLU A 163 -9.46 1.29 -6.67
N GLY A 164 -9.96 2.23 -5.88
CA GLY A 164 -9.48 2.47 -4.52
C GLY A 164 -10.03 1.53 -3.44
N MET A 165 -11.21 0.94 -3.62
CA MET A 165 -11.80 0.03 -2.61
C MET A 165 -11.92 -1.41 -3.10
N SER A 166 -12.50 -1.61 -4.28
CA SER A 166 -12.79 -2.97 -4.76
C SER A 166 -11.51 -3.73 -5.10
N LEU A 167 -10.62 -3.16 -5.91
CA LEU A 167 -9.37 -3.82 -6.31
C LEU A 167 -8.38 -3.91 -5.14
N PHE A 168 -8.27 -2.86 -4.33
CA PHE A 168 -7.36 -2.83 -3.18
C PHE A 168 -7.63 -3.94 -2.16
N SER A 169 -8.91 -4.24 -1.88
CA SER A 169 -9.27 -5.34 -0.96
C SER A 169 -8.77 -6.70 -1.45
N ALA A 170 -8.78 -6.93 -2.76
CA ALA A 170 -8.33 -8.16 -3.37
C ALA A 170 -6.80 -8.26 -3.46
N PHE A 171 -6.11 -7.14 -3.64
CA PHE A 171 -4.65 -7.08 -3.56
C PHE A 171 -4.14 -7.50 -2.18
N VAL A 172 -4.73 -6.99 -1.10
CA VAL A 172 -4.34 -7.35 0.27
C VAL A 172 -4.51 -8.85 0.53
N MET A 173 -5.57 -9.46 0.01
CA MET A 173 -5.80 -10.91 0.14
C MET A 173 -4.72 -11.74 -0.56
N LEU A 174 -4.20 -11.28 -1.70
CA LEU A 174 -3.11 -11.95 -2.42
C LEU A 174 -1.74 -11.72 -1.76
N LEU A 175 -1.43 -10.50 -1.30
CA LEU A 175 -0.17 -10.21 -0.62
C LEU A 175 0.03 -11.03 0.66
N ASN A 176 -1.05 -11.49 1.30
CA ASN A 176 -0.95 -12.34 2.47
C ASN A 176 -0.20 -13.67 2.21
N TYR A 177 -0.19 -14.17 0.97
CA TYR A 177 0.57 -15.39 0.60
C TYR A 177 2.09 -15.20 0.75
N GLN A 178 2.58 -13.98 0.51
CA GLN A 178 4.00 -13.66 0.62
C GLN A 178 4.54 -13.84 2.04
N ARG A 179 3.71 -13.59 3.07
CA ARG A 179 4.04 -13.82 4.50
C ARG A 179 4.40 -15.27 4.79
N PHE A 180 3.86 -16.20 4.01
CA PHE A 180 4.11 -17.63 4.11
C PHE A 180 5.14 -18.12 3.09
N GLY A 181 5.82 -17.20 2.40
CA GLY A 181 6.80 -17.52 1.36
C GLY A 181 6.19 -18.11 0.08
N LYS A 182 4.88 -17.95 -0.11
CA LYS A 182 4.13 -18.51 -1.24
C LYS A 182 3.88 -17.43 -2.30
N MET A 183 3.90 -17.84 -3.56
CA MET A 183 3.47 -17.05 -4.72
C MET A 183 4.13 -15.67 -4.77
N LYS A 184 5.46 -15.62 -4.59
CA LYS A 184 6.19 -14.35 -4.46
C LYS A 184 6.20 -13.53 -5.75
N GLY A 185 6.28 -14.18 -6.92
CA GLY A 185 6.22 -13.48 -8.21
C GLY A 185 4.82 -12.91 -8.50
N MET A 186 3.75 -13.62 -8.13
CA MET A 186 2.39 -13.07 -8.14
C MET A 186 2.29 -11.86 -7.20
N CYS A 187 2.81 -11.97 -5.98
CA CYS A 187 2.78 -10.87 -5.02
C CYS A 187 3.59 -9.67 -5.52
N GLU A 188 4.71 -9.88 -6.22
CA GLU A 188 5.50 -8.82 -6.85
C GLU A 188 4.70 -8.09 -7.95
N ILE A 189 3.97 -8.81 -8.81
CA ILE A 189 3.05 -8.19 -9.79
C ILE A 189 1.98 -7.37 -9.08
N VAL A 190 1.37 -7.92 -8.02
CA VAL A 190 0.36 -7.21 -7.21
C VAL A 190 0.96 -5.98 -6.52
N GLU A 191 2.19 -6.06 -6.00
CA GLU A 191 2.89 -4.92 -5.43
C GLU A 191 3.17 -3.83 -6.48
N TRP A 192 3.49 -4.18 -7.72
CA TRP A 192 3.65 -3.21 -8.81
C TRP A 192 2.33 -2.50 -9.13
N SER A 193 1.21 -3.22 -9.06
CA SER A 193 -0.14 -2.63 -9.16
C SER A 193 -0.49 -1.73 -7.96
N ILE A 194 0.07 -1.98 -6.77
CA ILE A 194 -0.15 -1.16 -5.54
C ILE A 194 0.86 -0.01 -5.41
N LYS A 195 2.04 -0.12 -6.03
CA LYS A 195 3.20 0.80 -5.86
C LYS A 195 2.91 2.24 -6.28
N ASP A 196 1.68 2.62 -6.58
CA ASP A 196 1.25 3.99 -6.76
C ASP A 196 1.12 4.79 -5.44
N GLU A 197 1.30 4.16 -4.26
CA GLU A 197 1.26 4.87 -2.96
C GLU A 197 2.43 4.48 -2.02
N THR A 198 3.38 5.37 -1.66
CA THR A 198 4.28 5.23 -0.47
C THR A 198 5.20 6.45 -0.18
N CYS A 199 5.74 6.54 1.06
CA CYS A 199 5.52 7.71 1.92
C CYS A 199 6.66 8.16 2.92
N PHE A 200 7.92 7.70 2.86
CA PHE A 200 8.97 8.06 3.85
C PHE A 200 10.21 8.74 3.22
N THR A 201 10.97 9.49 4.02
CA THR A 201 12.21 10.15 3.59
C THR A 201 13.44 9.22 3.68
N PRO A 202 14.50 9.43 2.85
CA PRO A 202 15.69 8.56 2.84
C PRO A 202 16.48 8.52 4.16
N ASP A 203 16.42 9.59 4.95
CA ASP A 203 17.11 9.75 6.23
C ASP A 203 16.39 9.07 7.41
N THR A 204 15.19 8.52 7.19
CA THR A 204 14.46 7.77 8.22
C THR A 204 15.27 6.54 8.65
N GLU A 205 15.51 6.41 9.95
CA GLU A 205 16.23 5.26 10.53
C GLU A 205 15.27 4.13 10.88
N ILE A 206 15.68 2.90 10.57
CA ILE A 206 14.98 1.68 10.93
C ILE A 206 15.86 0.83 11.87
N LEU A 207 15.22 0.23 12.87
CA LEU A 207 15.90 -0.68 13.80
C LEU A 207 16.17 -2.02 13.11
N THR A 208 17.43 -2.46 13.15
CA THR A 208 17.88 -3.75 12.61
C THR A 208 18.50 -4.60 13.71
N GLU A 209 18.79 -5.87 13.42
CA GLU A 209 19.48 -6.76 14.37
C GLU A 209 20.90 -6.26 14.74
N LYS A 210 21.46 -5.32 13.98
CA LYS A 210 22.77 -4.69 14.23
C LYS A 210 22.68 -3.25 14.75
N GLY A 211 21.47 -2.76 15.06
CA GLY A 211 21.21 -1.39 15.50
C GLY A 211 20.44 -0.55 14.47
N TRP A 212 20.38 0.76 14.68
CA TRP A 212 19.68 1.69 13.79
C TRP A 212 20.47 1.93 12.50
N VAL A 213 19.77 1.90 11.37
CA VAL A 213 20.34 2.16 10.04
C VAL A 213 19.36 3.04 9.26
N SER A 214 19.84 4.11 8.62
CA SER A 214 19.03 4.94 7.71
C SER A 214 18.54 4.12 6.53
N PHE A 215 17.35 4.40 5.99
CA PHE A 215 16.83 3.73 4.80
C PHE A 215 17.80 3.76 3.61
N GLU A 216 18.47 4.90 3.38
CA GLU A 216 19.48 5.03 2.31
C GLU A 216 20.63 4.00 2.42
N SER A 217 21.01 3.63 3.65
CA SER A 217 22.15 2.76 3.92
C SER A 217 21.78 1.34 4.34
N LEU A 218 20.50 0.97 4.27
CA LEU A 218 20.01 -0.33 4.74
C LEU A 218 20.49 -1.47 3.83
N PRO A 219 21.33 -2.42 4.31
CA PRO A 219 21.75 -3.57 3.51
C PRO A 219 20.59 -4.51 3.23
N LYS A 220 20.53 -5.06 2.00
CA LYS A 220 19.36 -5.82 1.53
C LYS A 220 19.10 -7.12 2.29
N ASP A 221 20.14 -7.67 2.90
CA ASP A 221 20.18 -8.93 3.64
C ASP A 221 20.03 -8.74 5.16
N LEU A 222 19.88 -7.50 5.63
CA LEU A 222 19.81 -7.21 7.06
C LEU A 222 18.36 -7.27 7.54
N LYS A 223 18.13 -8.00 8.64
CA LYS A 223 16.80 -8.11 9.23
C LYS A 223 16.42 -6.82 9.96
N VAL A 224 15.19 -6.36 9.71
CA VAL A 224 14.59 -5.17 10.32
C VAL A 224 13.54 -5.56 11.36
N ALA A 225 13.33 -4.69 12.34
CA ALA A 225 12.33 -4.88 13.38
C ALA A 225 10.90 -4.78 12.81
N GLN A 226 10.09 -5.80 13.08
CA GLN A 226 8.67 -5.84 12.77
C GLN A 226 7.87 -5.91 14.09
N TYR A 227 6.88 -5.03 14.22
CA TYR A 227 5.92 -5.04 15.31
C TYR A 227 4.66 -5.83 14.95
N ASN A 228 4.24 -6.76 15.81
CA ASN A 228 2.97 -7.47 15.70
C ASN A 228 1.90 -6.74 16.52
N SER A 229 0.85 -6.23 15.89
CA SER A 229 -0.21 -5.48 16.57
C SER A 229 -1.01 -6.32 17.58
N ASP A 230 -1.18 -7.61 17.31
CA ASP A 230 -2.05 -8.47 18.12
C ASP A 230 -1.34 -8.94 19.39
N THR A 231 -0.07 -9.33 19.27
CA THR A 231 0.76 -9.82 20.37
C THR A 231 1.62 -8.74 21.02
N GLN A 232 1.73 -7.57 20.39
CA GLN A 232 2.64 -6.47 20.74
C GLN A 232 4.12 -6.88 20.71
N GLU A 233 4.46 -7.94 19.98
CA GLU A 233 5.81 -8.46 19.89
C GLU A 233 6.65 -7.74 18.85
N VAL A 234 7.96 -7.68 19.09
CA VAL A 234 8.95 -7.25 18.09
C VAL A 234 9.80 -8.44 17.69
N SER A 235 9.90 -8.68 16.38
CA SER A 235 10.76 -9.71 15.80
C SER A 235 11.59 -9.11 14.66
N PHE A 236 12.77 -9.69 14.40
CA PHE A 236 13.62 -9.26 13.30
C PHE A 236 13.37 -10.14 12.08
N VAL A 237 12.91 -9.54 10.99
CA VAL A 237 12.56 -10.23 9.73
C VAL A 237 13.30 -9.60 8.56
N LEU A 238 13.51 -10.36 7.50
CA LEU A 238 14.02 -9.77 6.26
C LEU A 238 12.94 -8.86 5.65
N PRO A 239 13.30 -7.63 5.20
CA PRO A 239 12.38 -6.79 4.45
C PRO A 239 11.79 -7.55 3.27
N VAL A 240 10.47 -7.43 3.12
CA VAL A 240 9.72 -8.12 2.06
C VAL A 240 10.02 -7.50 0.70
N SER A 241 10.21 -6.17 0.66
CA SER A 241 10.58 -5.41 -0.53
C SER A 241 11.31 -4.11 -0.16
N TYR A 242 12.00 -3.51 -1.14
CA TYR A 242 12.67 -2.21 -1.03
C TYR A 242 12.04 -1.24 -2.04
N ILE A 243 11.67 -0.05 -1.58
CA ILE A 243 10.96 0.95 -2.39
C ILE A 243 11.73 2.26 -2.31
N ASP A 244 12.22 2.73 -3.46
CA ASP A 244 12.91 4.03 -3.62
C ASP A 244 12.18 4.83 -4.71
N LYS A 245 11.77 6.06 -4.40
CA LYS A 245 10.88 6.89 -5.23
C LYS A 245 11.12 8.38 -5.02
N GLU A 246 11.02 9.16 -6.08
CA GLU A 246 10.93 10.62 -5.98
C GLU A 246 9.53 11.05 -5.51
N TYR A 247 9.43 11.78 -4.40
CA TYR A 247 8.17 12.35 -3.89
C TYR A 247 8.11 13.86 -4.11
N GLN A 248 7.00 14.34 -4.68
CA GLN A 248 6.68 15.77 -4.78
C GLN A 248 5.33 16.02 -4.10
N GLY A 249 5.40 16.65 -2.92
CA GLY A 249 4.30 16.99 -2.04
C GLY A 249 4.84 17.45 -0.69
N ASP A 250 3.98 17.94 0.19
CA ASP A 250 4.39 18.34 1.53
C ASP A 250 4.64 17.11 2.40
N LEU A 251 5.83 17.05 3.00
CA LEU A 251 6.11 16.13 4.09
C LEU A 251 5.57 16.73 5.38
N VAL A 252 4.87 15.90 6.15
CA VAL A 252 4.40 16.25 7.48
C VAL A 252 5.46 15.78 8.47
N THR A 253 5.83 16.65 9.40
CA THR A 253 6.83 16.35 10.43
C THR A 253 6.21 16.55 11.81
N PHE A 254 6.29 15.53 12.66
CA PHE A 254 6.05 15.67 14.09
C PHE A 254 7.40 15.69 14.80
N LYS A 255 7.72 16.81 15.45
CA LYS A 255 8.93 16.96 16.28
C LYS A 255 8.61 16.85 17.76
N ASN A 256 9.57 16.35 18.54
CA ASN A 256 9.51 16.26 20.00
C ASN A 256 8.22 15.58 20.49
N MET A 257 7.83 14.48 19.85
CA MET A 257 6.71 13.68 20.35
C MET A 257 7.00 13.22 21.78
N LYS A 258 5.96 12.88 22.55
CA LYS A 258 6.05 12.53 23.99
C LYS A 258 6.96 11.33 24.31
N CYS A 259 7.53 10.69 23.30
CA CYS A 259 8.51 9.60 23.37
C CYS A 259 9.92 9.99 22.84
N GLY A 260 10.19 11.29 22.64
CA GLY A 260 11.47 11.76 22.08
C GLY A 260 11.68 11.41 20.61
N ILE A 261 10.60 11.15 19.87
CA ILE A 261 10.65 10.79 18.45
C ILE A 261 10.34 12.01 17.59
N ASP A 262 11.19 12.20 16.60
CA ASP A 262 10.93 13.01 15.42
C ASP A 262 10.59 12.06 14.26
N ILE A 263 9.47 12.30 13.58
CA ILE A 263 9.06 11.49 12.44
C ILE A 263 8.58 12.40 11.31
N THR A 264 9.08 12.13 10.11
CA THR A 264 8.71 12.83 8.87
C THR A 264 8.20 11.81 7.87
N ALA A 265 7.00 12.02 7.34
CA ALA A 265 6.37 11.14 6.36
C ALA A 265 5.43 11.96 5.47
N THR A 266 4.97 11.38 4.36
CA THR A 266 3.94 12.01 3.53
C THR A 266 2.60 12.05 4.28
N ALA A 267 1.74 13.00 3.91
CA ALA A 267 0.47 13.24 4.59
C ALA A 267 -0.46 12.01 4.67
N ASP A 268 -0.47 11.19 3.62
CA ASP A 268 -1.26 9.97 3.43
C ASP A 268 -0.62 8.71 4.05
N HIS A 269 0.53 8.87 4.72
CA HIS A 269 1.21 7.76 5.37
C HIS A 269 0.36 7.13 6.48
N ASP A 270 0.43 5.81 6.59
CA ASP A 270 -0.31 5.05 7.60
C ASP A 270 0.45 4.97 8.93
N LEU A 271 0.09 5.81 9.90
CA LEU A 271 0.70 5.83 11.22
C LEU A 271 0.01 4.85 12.17
N LEU A 272 0.78 3.91 12.72
CA LEU A 272 0.35 3.02 13.79
C LEU A 272 0.75 3.59 15.17
N TYR A 273 -0.20 3.67 16.10
CA TYR A 273 0.02 4.14 17.47
C TYR A 273 -0.84 3.34 18.48
N LEU A 274 -0.49 3.40 19.76
CA LEU A 274 -1.28 2.83 20.85
C LEU A 274 -2.22 3.90 21.44
N HIS A 275 -3.52 3.65 21.38
CA HIS A 275 -4.54 4.49 22.01
C HIS A 275 -4.93 3.92 23.38
N SER A 276 -4.87 4.77 24.41
CA SER A 276 -5.28 4.45 25.78
C SER A 276 -6.80 4.58 25.95
N TYR A 277 -7.46 3.44 26.08
CA TYR A 277 -8.86 3.31 26.46
C TYR A 277 -8.99 2.92 27.93
N LYS A 278 -10.23 2.80 28.43
CA LYS A 278 -10.50 2.37 29.82
C LYS A 278 -10.07 0.92 30.07
N ASP A 279 -10.08 0.09 29.03
CA ASP A 279 -9.78 -1.34 29.05
C ASP A 279 -8.35 -1.67 28.62
N GLY A 280 -7.51 -0.65 28.35
CA GLY A 280 -6.09 -0.83 28.05
C GLY A 280 -5.60 -0.02 26.85
N LEU A 281 -4.37 -0.30 26.44
CA LEU A 281 -3.78 0.25 25.22
C LEU A 281 -4.18 -0.62 24.03
N LYS A 282 -4.73 -0.02 22.98
CA LYS A 282 -5.07 -0.72 21.74
C LYS A 282 -4.27 -0.14 20.57
N PRO A 283 -3.68 -0.97 19.70
CA PRO A 283 -3.14 -0.51 18.43
C PRO A 283 -4.24 0.15 17.61
N THR A 284 -3.93 1.31 17.04
CA THR A 284 -4.85 2.10 16.22
C THR A 284 -4.06 2.71 15.08
N LYS A 285 -4.67 2.75 13.90
CA LYS A 285 -4.07 3.25 12.67
C LYS A 285 -4.80 4.51 12.21
N VAL A 286 -4.06 5.49 11.71
CA VAL A 286 -4.61 6.73 11.16
C VAL A 286 -3.70 7.25 10.06
N LYS A 287 -4.22 8.09 9.16
CA LYS A 287 -3.38 8.84 8.23
C LYS A 287 -2.51 9.83 8.99
N PHE A 288 -1.28 10.02 8.54
CA PHE A 288 -0.27 10.78 9.26
C PHE A 288 -0.67 12.24 9.43
N ASN A 289 -1.30 12.85 8.42
CA ASN A 289 -1.87 14.19 8.50
C ASN A 289 -3.06 14.30 9.48
N ASP A 290 -3.79 13.22 9.70
CA ASP A 290 -4.94 13.17 10.61
C ASP A 290 -4.51 12.79 12.05
N PHE A 291 -3.21 12.52 12.27
CA PHE A 291 -2.70 12.23 13.59
C PHE A 291 -2.53 13.51 14.42
N GLU A 292 -3.44 13.71 15.37
CA GLU A 292 -3.25 14.73 16.40
C GLU A 292 -2.54 14.16 17.65
N PRO A 293 -1.35 14.68 18.03
CA PRO A 293 -0.66 14.30 19.25
C PRO A 293 -1.55 14.54 20.49
N HIS A 294 -1.71 13.51 21.31
CA HIS A 294 -2.57 13.59 22.49
C HIS A 294 -2.06 12.67 23.60
N TYR A 295 -2.29 13.00 24.87
CA TYR A 295 -1.71 12.25 26.00
C TYR A 295 -2.16 10.77 26.08
N ARG A 296 -3.28 10.43 25.43
CA ARG A 296 -3.80 9.05 25.31
C ARG A 296 -3.23 8.30 24.11
N LYS A 297 -2.57 8.96 23.17
CA LYS A 297 -1.98 8.35 21.98
C LYS A 297 -0.47 8.23 22.18
N LYS A 298 0.07 7.02 22.11
CA LYS A 298 1.50 6.75 22.26
C LYS A 298 2.03 6.15 20.97
N ILE A 299 3.10 6.71 20.44
CA ILE A 299 3.83 6.06 19.34
C ILE A 299 4.44 4.77 19.87
N ILE A 300 4.44 3.74 19.02
CA ILE A 300 5.04 2.45 19.35
C ILE A 300 6.55 2.60 19.19
N VAL A 301 7.25 2.59 20.32
CA VAL A 301 8.73 2.74 20.37
C VAL A 301 9.42 1.48 20.91
N SER A 302 8.61 0.51 21.36
CA SER A 302 9.04 -0.71 22.04
C SER A 302 7.94 -1.75 21.93
N GLY A 303 8.31 -3.02 22.01
CA GLY A 303 7.37 -4.14 22.17
C GLY A 303 7.99 -5.28 22.96
N TRP A 304 7.28 -6.40 23.05
CA TRP A 304 7.70 -7.57 23.80
C TRP A 304 8.54 -8.52 22.95
N LYS A 305 9.46 -9.24 23.60
CA LYS A 305 10.13 -10.41 23.01
C LYS A 305 9.74 -11.62 23.85
N GLN A 306 8.88 -12.50 23.34
CA GLN A 306 8.42 -13.67 24.10
C GLN A 306 9.47 -14.80 24.17
N GLU A 307 10.28 -14.98 23.12
CA GLU A 307 11.24 -16.09 23.02
C GLU A 307 12.69 -15.62 22.78
N GLY A 308 13.64 -16.26 23.48
CA GLY A 308 15.08 -16.06 23.34
C GLY A 308 15.81 -16.07 24.70
N GLU A 309 17.09 -16.44 24.69
CA GLU A 309 17.95 -16.16 25.85
C GLU A 309 18.07 -14.65 26.03
N TRP A 310 17.78 -14.18 27.24
CA TRP A 310 18.07 -12.80 27.62
C TRP A 310 19.57 -12.71 27.80
N GLU A 311 20.29 -12.31 26.74
CA GLU A 311 21.64 -11.82 26.94
C GLU A 311 21.55 -10.63 27.90
N SER A 312 22.13 -10.78 29.07
CA SER A 312 22.17 -9.69 30.04
C SER A 312 22.86 -8.51 29.37
N LEU A 313 22.19 -7.34 29.32
CA LEU A 313 22.74 -6.10 28.77
C LEU A 313 24.21 -5.98 29.16
N THR A 314 25.09 -5.76 28.18
CA THR A 314 26.51 -5.57 28.48
C THR A 314 26.68 -4.32 29.35
N ALA A 315 27.81 -4.19 30.04
CA ALA A 315 28.08 -2.97 30.82
C ALA A 315 28.01 -1.70 29.95
N LYS A 316 28.36 -1.81 28.66
CA LYS A 316 28.26 -0.74 27.67
C LYS A 316 26.80 -0.44 27.31
N ASP A 317 25.96 -1.45 27.11
CA ASP A 317 24.53 -1.23 26.81
C ASP A 317 23.82 -0.59 28.00
N ARG A 318 24.10 -1.05 29.23
CA ARG A 318 23.58 -0.43 30.46
C ARG A 318 24.04 1.01 30.60
N PHE A 319 25.30 1.30 30.25
CA PHE A 319 25.85 2.64 30.30
C PHE A 319 25.21 3.56 29.25
N LEU A 320 25.01 3.09 28.02
CA LEU A 320 24.34 3.83 26.94
C LEU A 320 22.86 4.07 27.27
N ILE A 321 22.15 3.07 27.79
CA ILE A 321 20.77 3.21 28.27
C ILE A 321 20.70 4.21 29.43
N ALA A 322 21.64 4.18 30.37
CA ALA A 322 21.71 5.14 31.49
C ALA A 322 22.07 6.57 31.03
N LEU A 323 22.76 6.72 29.89
CA LEU A 323 23.08 8.00 29.27
C LEU A 323 21.90 8.59 28.48
N GLN A 324 21.08 7.72 27.88
CA GLN A 324 19.96 8.08 27.01
C GLN A 324 18.63 8.22 27.77
N ALA A 325 18.47 7.53 28.91
CA ALA A 325 17.32 7.70 29.79
C ALA A 325 17.54 8.90 30.73
N ASP A 326 16.77 9.97 30.52
CA ASP A 326 16.59 11.04 31.48
C ASP A 326 15.89 10.48 32.72
N GLY A 327 16.70 10.02 33.68
CA GLY A 327 16.24 9.36 34.90
C GLY A 327 15.01 10.03 35.53
N SER A 328 13.87 9.36 35.46
CA SER A 328 12.68 9.71 36.22
C SER A 328 12.20 8.50 37.03
N LEU A 329 12.11 8.70 38.35
CA LEU A 329 11.61 7.73 39.32
C LEU A 329 10.07 7.73 39.25
N ASP A 330 9.48 6.64 38.75
CA ASP A 330 8.03 6.43 38.82
C ASP A 330 7.64 5.97 40.24
N TYR A 331 7.06 6.88 41.02
CA TYR A 331 6.62 6.66 42.40
C TYR A 331 5.36 5.78 42.52
N ARG A 332 4.79 5.30 41.41
CA ARG A 332 3.58 4.44 41.40
C ARG A 332 3.87 2.95 41.56
N ILE A 333 5.13 2.55 41.77
CA ILE A 333 5.56 1.14 41.89
C ILE A 333 5.17 0.49 43.23
N LYS A 334 4.50 1.20 44.15
CA LYS A 334 4.14 0.63 45.46
C LYS A 334 2.88 -0.25 45.49
N GLU A 335 2.01 -0.23 44.48
CA GLU A 335 0.72 -0.98 44.55
C GLU A 335 0.63 -2.24 43.69
N TYR A 336 1.51 -2.46 42.70
CA TYR A 336 1.51 -3.70 41.91
C TYR A 336 2.60 -4.66 42.37
N GLY A 337 2.35 -5.27 43.53
CA GLY A 337 3.20 -6.30 44.10
C GLY A 337 3.15 -7.62 43.32
N LYS A 338 4.34 -8.25 43.23
CA LYS A 338 4.64 -9.64 42.85
C LYS A 338 4.69 -9.94 41.34
N ASN A 339 5.73 -9.41 40.67
CA ASN A 339 6.63 -10.14 39.75
C ASN A 339 7.47 -9.14 38.96
N THR A 340 8.53 -8.60 39.56
CA THR A 340 9.52 -7.81 38.83
C THR A 340 10.94 -8.16 39.31
N GLY A 341 11.67 -8.91 38.47
CA GLY A 341 13.09 -8.59 38.27
C GLY A 341 13.16 -7.18 37.67
N LEU A 342 14.17 -6.41 38.05
CA LEU A 342 14.22 -4.98 37.77
C LEU A 342 14.19 -4.68 36.26
N LYS A 343 13.33 -3.70 35.93
CA LYS A 343 12.92 -3.22 34.60
C LYS A 343 14.06 -2.71 33.73
#